data_AF-A0A521DX53-F1
#
_entry.id   AF-A0A521DX53-F1
#
_cell.length_a   1.000
_cell.length_b   1.000
_cell.length_c   1.000
_cell.angle_alpha   90.00
_cell.angle_beta   90.00
_cell.angle_gamma   90.00
#
_symmetry.space_group_name_H-M   'P 1'
#
loop_
_entity.id
_entity.type
_entity.pdbx_description
1 polymer ?
#
loop_
_entity_poly.entity_id
_entity_poly.type
_entity_poly.pdbx_seq_one_letter_code
_entity_poly.pdbx_strand_id
1 'polypeptide(L)' 'MNNIGFIPQRREESPEGIEKNLAIHHLAPFLLTNIITKHLRRADTARLVTLSSEAHGLGARFFDLNNL' A
#
# COMPACT_ATOMS: atom_id res chain seq x y z
N MET A 1 7.11 -10.03 -2.60
CA MET A 1 6.29 -9.98 -1.37
C MET A 1 6.15 -8.52 -0.99
N ASN A 2 4.94 -8.04 -0.74
CA ASN A 2 4.66 -6.67 -0.28
C ASN A 2 4.38 -6.74 1.23
N ASN A 3 5.39 -6.49 2.06
CA ASN A 3 5.34 -6.67 3.52
C ASN A 3 5.82 -5.43 4.30
N ILE A 4 6.18 -4.36 3.61
CA ILE A 4 6.64 -3.14 4.28
C ILE A 4 5.45 -2.53 5.02
N GLY A 5 5.63 -2.29 6.32
CA GLY A 5 4.64 -1.67 7.18
C GLY A 5 5.20 -0.43 7.85
N PHE A 6 4.31 0.53 8.12
CA PHE A 6 4.61 1.78 8.81
C PHE A 6 3.41 2.14 9.68
N ILE A 7 3.65 2.50 10.93
CA ILE A 7 2.62 2.98 11.87
C ILE A 7 3.16 4.26 12.50
N PRO A 8 2.84 5.44 11.95
CA PRO A 8 3.35 6.68 12.50
C PRO A 8 2.56 7.11 13.74
N GLN A 9 3.23 7.80 14.66
CA GLN A 9 2.57 8.44 15.81
C GLN A 9 1.79 9.71 15.43
N ARG A 10 2.09 10.31 14.27
CA ARG A 10 1.47 11.52 13.75
C ARG A 10 1.47 11.50 12.21
N ARG A 11 0.66 12.34 11.56
CA ARG A 11 0.71 12.44 10.09
C ARG A 11 2.11 12.83 9.62
N GLU A 12 2.66 12.07 8.69
CA GLU A 12 3.95 12.31 8.05
C GLU A 12 3.78 12.25 6.54
N GLU A 13 4.62 12.97 5.79
CA GLU A 13 4.61 12.99 4.34
C GLU A 13 5.90 12.37 3.77
N SER A 14 5.79 11.77 2.58
CA SER A 14 6.91 11.39 1.75
C SER A 14 7.60 12.64 1.18
N PRO A 15 8.81 12.52 0.59
CA PRO A 15 9.47 13.64 -0.09
C PRO A 15 8.62 14.28 -1.20
N GLU A 16 7.68 13.52 -1.77
CA GLU A 16 6.74 13.95 -2.81
C GLU A 16 5.46 14.61 -2.25
N GLY A 17 5.35 14.80 -0.93
CA GLY A 17 4.19 15.42 -0.29
C GLY A 17 2.99 14.47 -0.11
N ILE A 18 3.20 13.15 -0.24
CA ILE A 18 2.14 12.15 -0.08
C ILE A 18 2.11 11.67 1.36
N GLU A 19 0.93 11.56 1.97
CA GLU A 19 0.79 10.99 3.31
C GLU A 19 1.42 9.58 3.37
N LYS A 20 2.28 9.35 4.37
CA LYS A 20 3.16 8.17 4.41
C LYS A 20 2.41 6.85 4.50
N ASN A 21 1.28 6.74 5.21
CA ASN A 21 0.53 5.49 5.22
C ASN A 21 0.02 5.15 3.81
N LEU A 22 -0.55 6.13 3.09
CA LEU A 22 -0.97 5.96 1.71
C LEU A 22 0.21 5.59 0.80
N ALA A 23 1.32 6.32 0.92
CA ALA A 23 2.52 6.09 0.12
C ALA A 23 3.09 4.68 0.34
N ILE A 24 3.23 4.25 1.59
CA ILE A 24 3.89 2.98 1.96
C ILE A 24 2.98 1.77 1.77
N HIS A 25 1.72 1.83 2.21
CA HIS A 25 0.84 0.65 2.22
C HIS A 25 0.11 0.44 0.89
N HIS A 26 -0.04 1.48 0.06
CA HIS A 26 -0.79 1.39 -1.20
C HIS A 26 0.05 1.73 -2.43
N LEU A 27 0.65 2.93 -2.48
CA LEU A 27 1.32 3.39 -3.71
C LEU A 27 2.60 2.61 -3.99
N ALA A 28 3.44 2.37 -2.98
CA ALA A 28 4.69 1.63 -3.14
C ALA A 28 4.44 0.17 -3.61
N PRO A 29 3.54 -0.63 -2.99
CA PRO A 29 3.18 -1.96 -3.49
C PRO A 29 2.60 -1.95 -4.90
N PHE A 30 1.74 -0.97 -5.22
CA PHE A 30 1.17 -0.82 -6.56
C PHE A 30 2.25 -0.56 -7.61
N LEU A 31 3.13 0.41 -7.35
CA LEU A 31 4.24 0.75 -8.24
C LEU A 31 5.20 -0.42 -8.41
N LEU A 32 5.64 -1.04 -7.31
CA LEU A 32 6.53 -2.20 -7.34
C LEU A 32 5.94 -3.33 -8.18
N THR A 33 4.66 -3.65 -7.98
CA THR A 33 3.97 -4.69 -8.74
C THR A 33 3.96 -4.39 -10.23
N ASN A 34 3.67 -3.14 -10.62
CA ASN A 34 3.69 -2.72 -12.03
C ASN A 34 5.09 -2.86 -12.65
N ILE A 35 6.15 -2.46 -11.93
CA ILE A 35 7.54 -2.59 -12.38
C ILE A 35 7.90 -4.05 -12.65
N ILE A 36 7.54 -4.98 -11.75
CA ILE A 36 7.92 -6.39 -11.87
C ILE A 36 6.93 -7.26 -12.67
N THR A 37 5.80 -6.72 -13.11
CA THR A 37 4.71 -7.48 -13.77
C THR A 37 5.21 -8.26 -15.00
N LYS A 38 6.11 -7.68 -15.80
CA LYS A 38 6.68 -8.36 -16.97
C LYS A 38 7.49 -9.60 -16.58
N HIS A 39 8.21 -9.55 -15.47
CA HIS A 39 8.99 -10.68 -14.96
C HIS A 39 8.08 -11.76 -14.38
N LEU A 40 7.07 -11.36 -13.59
CA LEU A 40 6.08 -12.29 -13.04
C LEU A 40 5.35 -13.08 -14.14
N ARG A 41 5.05 -12.44 -15.27
CA ARG A 41 4.39 -13.08 -16.43
C ARG A 41 5.28 -14.03 -17.23
N ARG A 42 6.61 -13.94 -17.10
CA ARG A 42 7.57 -14.79 -17.83
C ARG A 42 8.01 -16.01 -17.04
N ALA A 43 7.82 -16.01 -15.73
CA ALA A 43 8.22 -17.12 -14.88
C ALA A 43 7.24 -18.30 -15.03
N ASP A 44 7.77 -19.52 -15.09
CA ASP A 44 6.94 -20.75 -15.10
C ASP A 44 6.06 -20.85 -13.85
N THR A 45 6.57 -20.37 -12.71
CA THR A 45 5.81 -20.22 -11.47
C THR A 45 6.18 -18.92 -10.77
N ALA A 46 5.18 -18.10 -10.44
CA ALA A 46 5.36 -16.87 -9.67
C ALA A 46 4.18 -16.65 -8.71
N ARG A 47 4.46 -16.08 -7.53
CA ARG A 47 3.45 -15.67 -6.56
C ARG A 47 3.76 -14.28 -6.03
N LEU A 48 2.76 -13.41 -6.03
CA LEU A 48 2.80 -12.12 -5.36
C LEU A 48 1.93 -12.21 -4.11
N VAL A 49 2.53 -11.99 -2.95
CA VAL A 49 1.84 -11.99 -1.65
C VAL A 49 1.92 -10.59 -1.06
N THR A 50 0.77 -10.05 -0.65
CA THR A 50 0.64 -8.76 0.04
C THR A 50 0.16 -9.02 1.46
N LEU A 51 0.87 -8.47 2.45
CA LEU A 51 0.42 -8.48 3.84
C LEU A 51 -0.56 -7.33 4.06
N SER A 52 -1.71 -7.64 4.65
CA SER A 52 -2.69 -6.66 5.13
C SER A 52 -2.87 -6.76 6.65
N SER A 53 -3.63 -5.82 7.23
CA SER A 53 -3.98 -5.80 8.65
C SER A 53 -5.43 -5.39 8.81
N GLU A 54 -6.15 -5.99 9.76
CA GLU A 54 -7.51 -5.61 10.16
C GLU A 54 -7.63 -4.11 10.50
N ALA A 55 -6.52 -3.46 10.87
CA ALA A 55 -6.49 -2.02 11.15
C ALA A 55 -6.97 -1.15 9.97
N HIS A 56 -6.85 -1.60 8.72
CA HIS A 56 -7.37 -0.85 7.57
C HIS A 56 -8.90 -0.68 7.63
N GLY A 57 -9.61 -1.61 8.28
CA GLY A 57 -11.07 -1.57 8.41
C GLY A 57 -11.55 -0.53 9.43
N LEU A 58 -10.69 -0.13 10.37
CA LEU A 58 -11.04 0.85 11.40
C LEU A 58 -11.23 2.24 10.79
N GLY A 59 -10.34 2.67 9.88
CA GLY A 59 -10.46 3.97 9.22
C GLY A 59 -11.68 4.07 8.31
N ALA A 60 -12.00 3.00 7.58
CA ALA A 60 -13.14 2.95 6.66
C ALA A 60 -14.50 3.12 7.37
N ARG A 61 -14.62 2.68 8.63
CA ARG A 61 -15.86 2.82 9.42
C ARG A 61 -16.22 4.27 9.74
N PHE A 62 -15.24 5.17 9.74
CA PHE A 62 -15.42 6.59 10.06
C PHE A 62 -15.21 7.50 8.85
N PHE A 63 -15.01 6.92 7.67
CA PHE A 63 -14.80 7.67 6.43
C PHE A 63 -16.14 7.94 5.75
N ASP A 64 -16.56 9.21 5.72
CA ASP A 64 -17.79 9.65 5.06
C ASP A 64 -17.48 10.27 3.69
N LEU A 65 -17.92 9.60 2.62
CA LEU A 65 -17.76 10.08 1.25
C LEU A 65 -18.57 11.34 0.96
N ASN A 66 -19.61 11.63 1.74
CA ASN A 66 -20.44 12.82 1.55
C ASN A 66 -19.83 14.08 2.18
N ASN A 67 -18.72 13.93 2.90
CA ASN A 67 -17.97 15.00 3.56
C ASN A 67 -16.56 15.18 2.98
N LEU A 68 -16.38 14.76 1.71
CA LEU A 68 -15.23 15.08 0.86
C LEU A 68 -15.54 16.32 0.01
#